data_AF-A0A8H9L4B6-F1
#
_entry.id   AF-A0A8H9L4B6-F1
#
_cell.length_a   1.000
_cell.length_b   1.000
_cell.length_c   1.000
_cell.angle_alpha   90.00
_cell.angle_beta   90.00
_cell.angle_gamma   90.00
#
_symmetry.space_group_name_H-M   'P 1'
#
loop_
_entity.id
_entity.type
_entity.pdbx_description
1 polymer ?
#
loop_
_entity_poly.entity_id
_entity_poly.type
_entity_poly.pdbx_seq_one_letter_code
_entity_poly.pdbx_strand_id
1 'polypeptide(L)'
;MSTPSVALWIGTYPATGAAPGTGEGVWRTGVDADGRFAAAELVARVAAPSFLALDPSRRTLLAVTEDEPGAVTSFRVSDAGGLAPAGGVASGGASPCHVVATETVAWVANYGDGVAAVADLTADGELTAPRTFPHSGSGPVDDRQEGPHAHFVHRWGDRVLVSDLGTDELRTYPLDGSGPDDGGVVAAVLPPGTGPRHLVELGDGTILVAGELDCRLHVLVPAGPGRLEHVGSAAITPRTQPDGSAGYPSHVTVAGDLVHVGVRGPDVLAVLRVRPADGAGAGAGVRVGHLVVEHAADVDLGAGAWPRHHAVLHDGGTVVVAAQNADALLAVRLDRTSGTGEVTDRLELPVPACVLVA
;
A
#
# COMPACT_ATOMS: atom_id res chain seq x y z
N MET A 1 -2.12 10.54 31.53
CA MET A 1 -1.88 10.84 30.10
C MET A 1 -3.19 10.56 29.38
N SER A 2 -3.68 11.48 28.56
CA SER A 2 -4.91 11.27 27.78
C SER A 2 -4.71 10.07 26.85
N THR A 3 -5.73 9.23 26.68
CA THR A 3 -5.73 8.22 25.62
C THR A 3 -5.53 8.95 24.28
N PRO A 4 -4.61 8.50 23.40
CA PRO A 4 -4.47 9.08 22.06
C PRO A 4 -5.78 8.93 21.28
N SER A 5 -6.05 9.85 20.37
CA SER A 5 -7.34 9.89 19.64
C SER A 5 -7.44 8.77 18.60
N VAL A 6 -6.31 8.32 18.06
CA VAL A 6 -6.24 7.24 17.07
C VAL A 6 -5.12 6.29 17.45
N ALA A 7 -5.43 4.99 17.56
CA ALA A 7 -4.43 3.95 17.76
C ALA A 7 -3.92 3.43 16.40
N LEU A 8 -2.64 3.09 16.34
CA LEU A 8 -1.95 2.64 15.13
C LEU A 8 -1.18 1.35 15.41
N TRP A 9 -1.18 0.42 14.46
CA TRP A 9 -0.23 -0.68 14.36
C TRP A 9 0.77 -0.41 13.24
N ILE A 10 2.03 -0.72 13.50
CA ILE A 10 3.15 -0.40 12.62
C ILE A 10 3.92 -1.68 12.32
N GLY A 11 3.97 -2.03 11.05
CA GLY A 11 4.81 -3.09 10.54
C GLY A 11 6.22 -2.56 10.24
N THR A 12 7.25 -3.36 10.45
CA THR A 12 8.66 -2.95 10.31
C THR A 12 9.50 -4.00 9.61
N TYR A 13 10.60 -3.60 8.97
CA TYR A 13 11.67 -4.51 8.54
C TYR A 13 12.72 -4.70 9.62
N PRO A 14 13.56 -5.76 9.54
CA PRO A 14 14.84 -5.77 10.24
C PRO A 14 15.71 -4.59 9.82
N ALA A 15 16.60 -4.15 10.70
CA ALA A 15 17.61 -3.14 10.38
C ALA A 15 18.49 -3.59 9.21
N THR A 16 18.99 -2.63 8.41
CA THR A 16 19.87 -2.92 7.28
C THR A 16 21.08 -3.77 7.70
N GLY A 17 21.25 -4.92 7.04
CA GLY A 17 22.33 -5.87 7.35
C GLY A 17 22.06 -6.79 8.54
N ALA A 18 20.92 -6.67 9.20
CA ALA A 18 20.46 -7.59 10.22
C ALA A 18 19.56 -8.68 9.62
N ALA A 19 19.63 -9.89 10.16
CA ALA A 19 18.75 -10.99 9.72
C ALA A 19 17.31 -10.75 10.22
N PRO A 20 16.28 -11.25 9.52
CA PRO A 20 14.93 -11.26 10.07
C PRO A 20 14.88 -11.92 11.47
N GLY A 21 14.07 -11.38 12.36
CA GLY A 21 13.90 -11.73 13.77
C GLY A 21 14.77 -10.93 14.75
N THR A 22 15.42 -9.85 14.30
CA THR A 22 16.45 -9.11 15.07
C THR A 22 16.07 -7.67 15.44
N GLY A 23 14.81 -7.46 15.86
CA GLY A 23 14.36 -6.20 16.48
C GLY A 23 13.14 -5.59 15.82
N GLU A 24 12.71 -6.17 14.71
CA GLU A 24 11.47 -5.83 14.03
C GLU A 24 10.26 -6.58 14.62
N GLY A 25 9.07 -6.13 14.27
CA GLY A 25 7.82 -6.75 14.66
C GLY A 25 6.63 -5.85 14.38
N VAL A 26 5.52 -6.14 15.04
CA VAL A 26 4.35 -5.25 15.04
C VAL A 26 4.44 -4.35 16.26
N TRP A 27 4.54 -3.06 16.01
CA TRP A 27 4.51 -2.04 17.05
C TRP A 27 3.13 -1.44 17.16
N ARG A 28 2.81 -0.91 18.33
CA ARG A 28 1.62 -0.12 18.60
C ARG A 28 2.02 1.26 19.08
N THR A 29 1.36 2.27 18.57
CA THR A 29 1.43 3.63 19.10
C THR A 29 0.04 4.27 18.99
N GLY A 30 -0.08 5.52 19.37
CA GLY A 30 -1.24 6.34 19.03
C GLY A 30 -0.81 7.74 18.66
N VAL A 31 -1.70 8.45 18.00
CA VAL A 31 -1.52 9.85 17.60
C VAL A 31 -2.74 10.63 18.07
N ASP A 32 -2.50 11.83 18.60
CA ASP A 32 -3.57 12.75 18.99
C ASP A 32 -4.06 13.59 17.78
N ALA A 33 -5.10 14.38 17.99
CA ALA A 33 -5.70 15.17 16.92
C ALA A 33 -4.78 16.30 16.41
N ASP A 34 -3.82 16.76 17.22
CA ASP A 34 -2.82 17.75 16.84
C ASP A 34 -1.53 17.16 16.26
N GLY A 35 -1.49 15.82 16.10
CA GLY A 35 -0.44 15.09 15.39
C GLY A 35 0.68 14.55 16.28
N ARG A 36 0.62 14.72 17.61
CA ARG A 36 1.64 14.20 18.51
C ARG A 36 1.49 12.71 18.74
N PHE A 37 2.62 12.01 18.72
CA PHE A 37 2.67 10.59 18.99
C PHE A 37 2.73 10.28 20.48
N ALA A 38 2.08 9.19 20.86
CA ALA A 38 2.38 8.47 22.08
C ALA A 38 3.67 7.63 21.91
N ALA A 39 4.22 7.16 23.03
CA ALA A 39 5.34 6.21 22.97
C ALA A 39 4.92 4.92 22.23
N ALA A 40 5.83 4.39 21.42
CA ALA A 40 5.62 3.11 20.74
C ALA A 40 5.93 1.93 21.66
N GLU A 41 5.16 0.87 21.51
CA GLU A 41 5.35 -0.41 22.20
C GLU A 41 5.43 -1.55 21.18
N LEU A 42 6.44 -2.41 21.29
CA LEU A 42 6.50 -3.64 20.49
C LEU A 42 5.49 -4.65 21.05
N VAL A 43 4.43 -4.93 20.29
CA VAL A 43 3.31 -5.78 20.75
C VAL A 43 3.35 -7.20 20.20
N ALA A 44 4.06 -7.44 19.10
CA ALA A 44 4.33 -8.78 18.60
C ALA A 44 5.70 -8.85 17.92
N ARG A 45 6.45 -9.94 18.15
CA ARG A 45 7.67 -10.25 17.41
C ARG A 45 7.31 -11.13 16.22
N VAL A 46 7.48 -10.58 15.03
CA VAL A 46 7.26 -11.25 13.75
C VAL A 46 8.44 -10.88 12.88
N ALA A 47 8.97 -11.82 12.09
CA ALA A 47 10.03 -11.52 11.15
C ALA A 47 9.47 -10.67 10.00
N ALA A 48 10.17 -9.58 9.67
CA ALA A 48 9.85 -8.65 8.58
C ALA A 48 8.34 -8.43 8.29
N PRO A 49 7.51 -7.98 9.26
CA PRO A 49 6.10 -7.68 9.02
C PRO A 49 5.93 -6.38 8.25
N SER A 50 6.30 -6.40 6.98
CA SER A 50 6.36 -5.23 6.10
C SER A 50 4.99 -4.67 5.74
N PHE A 51 3.93 -5.49 5.85
CA PHE A 51 2.56 -5.11 5.59
C PHE A 51 1.58 -5.77 6.56
N LEU A 52 0.58 -4.99 6.98
CA LEU A 52 -0.44 -5.41 7.93
C LEU A 52 -1.83 -5.18 7.33
N ALA A 53 -2.79 -6.05 7.66
CA ALA A 53 -4.20 -5.83 7.33
C ALA A 53 -5.10 -6.28 8.49
N LEU A 54 -6.27 -5.65 8.61
CA LEU A 54 -7.36 -6.13 9.45
C LEU A 54 -8.40 -6.82 8.61
N ASP A 55 -9.05 -7.82 9.18
CA ASP A 55 -10.34 -8.29 8.68
C ASP A 55 -11.42 -7.19 8.85
N PRO A 56 -12.53 -7.25 8.11
CA PRO A 56 -13.59 -6.25 8.21
C PRO A 56 -14.19 -6.11 9.62
N SER A 57 -14.17 -7.17 10.44
CA SER A 57 -14.64 -7.12 11.84
C SER A 57 -13.62 -6.54 12.81
N ARG A 58 -12.38 -6.28 12.36
CA ARG A 58 -11.23 -5.77 13.12
C ARG A 58 -10.86 -6.65 14.32
N ARG A 59 -11.22 -7.92 14.28
CA ARG A 59 -10.91 -8.91 15.33
C ARG A 59 -9.68 -9.74 14.99
N THR A 60 -9.27 -9.75 13.72
CA THR A 60 -8.09 -10.45 13.26
C THR A 60 -7.18 -9.48 12.50
N LEU A 61 -5.94 -9.37 12.97
CA LEU A 61 -4.86 -8.69 12.27
C LEU A 61 -3.99 -9.74 11.57
N LEU A 62 -3.71 -9.52 10.30
CA LEU A 62 -2.76 -10.30 9.50
C LEU A 62 -1.48 -9.50 9.32
N ALA A 63 -0.34 -10.17 9.44
CA ALA A 63 0.98 -9.64 9.13
C ALA A 63 1.67 -10.57 8.15
N VAL A 64 2.18 -10.03 7.04
CA VAL A 64 3.07 -10.80 6.17
C VAL A 64 4.42 -11.02 6.87
N THR A 65 5.19 -12.01 6.44
CA THR A 65 6.61 -12.14 6.74
C THR A 65 7.32 -12.09 5.40
N GLU A 66 7.84 -10.91 5.06
CA GLU A 66 8.50 -10.66 3.77
C GLU A 66 9.91 -11.25 3.79
N ASP A 67 9.98 -12.56 3.61
CA ASP A 67 11.19 -13.38 3.63
C ASP A 67 11.06 -14.52 2.60
N GLU A 68 12.11 -15.35 2.49
CA GLU A 68 12.13 -16.56 1.68
C GLU A 68 12.57 -17.78 2.53
N PRO A 69 11.66 -18.70 2.89
CA PRO A 69 10.25 -18.75 2.49
C PRO A 69 9.37 -17.71 3.19
N GLY A 70 8.36 -17.20 2.48
CA GLY A 70 7.40 -16.23 3.00
C GLY A 70 6.28 -16.85 3.83
N ALA A 71 5.69 -16.06 4.73
CA ALA A 71 4.56 -16.48 5.56
C ALA A 71 3.52 -15.36 5.77
N VAL A 72 2.36 -15.76 6.28
CA VAL A 72 1.37 -14.85 6.88
C VAL A 72 1.07 -15.33 8.29
N THR A 73 1.20 -14.43 9.25
CA THR A 73 0.85 -14.67 10.66
C THR A 73 -0.43 -13.91 10.98
N SER A 74 -1.36 -14.57 11.68
CA SER A 74 -2.60 -13.96 12.14
C SER A 74 -2.62 -13.77 13.66
N PHE A 75 -3.27 -12.71 14.10
CA PHE A 75 -3.42 -12.33 15.51
C PHE A 75 -4.87 -12.01 15.81
N ARG A 76 -5.39 -12.53 16.92
CA ARG A 76 -6.62 -12.04 17.51
C ARG A 76 -6.37 -10.71 18.21
N VAL A 77 -7.20 -9.73 17.92
CA VAL A 77 -7.17 -8.39 18.50
C VAL A 77 -8.07 -8.34 19.72
N SER A 78 -7.52 -7.93 20.87
CA SER A 78 -8.31 -7.70 22.08
C SER A 78 -8.98 -6.33 22.07
N ASP A 79 -10.02 -6.13 22.89
CA ASP A 79 -10.69 -4.82 23.05
C ASP A 79 -9.71 -3.69 23.45
N ALA A 80 -8.63 -4.04 24.14
CA ALA A 80 -7.58 -3.11 24.53
C ALA A 80 -6.55 -2.85 23.42
N GLY A 81 -6.67 -3.49 22.25
CA GLY A 81 -5.75 -3.39 21.10
C GLY A 81 -4.48 -4.25 21.21
N GLY A 82 -4.50 -5.25 22.10
CA GLY A 82 -3.41 -6.23 22.22
C GLY A 82 -3.53 -7.34 21.18
N LEU A 83 -2.39 -7.93 20.80
CA LEU A 83 -2.32 -8.99 19.79
C LEU A 83 -2.00 -10.33 20.44
N ALA A 84 -2.85 -11.33 20.21
CA ALA A 84 -2.62 -12.72 20.61
C ALA A 84 -2.45 -13.58 19.34
N PRO A 85 -1.36 -14.35 19.18
CA PRO A 85 -1.20 -15.22 18.02
C PRO A 85 -2.41 -16.15 17.83
N ALA A 86 -2.91 -16.22 16.60
CA ALA A 86 -4.04 -17.07 16.22
C ALA A 86 -3.58 -18.22 15.31
N GLY A 87 -2.71 -17.93 14.35
CA GLY A 87 -2.18 -18.93 13.44
C GLY A 87 -1.08 -18.38 12.54
N GLY A 88 -0.55 -19.25 11.68
CA GLY A 88 0.41 -18.86 10.67
C GLY A 88 0.51 -19.92 9.58
N VAL A 89 0.69 -19.48 8.35
CA VAL A 89 0.82 -20.35 7.18
C VAL A 89 1.87 -19.80 6.23
N ALA A 90 2.48 -20.65 5.40
CA ALA A 90 3.28 -20.20 4.28
C ALA A 90 2.43 -19.30 3.38
N SER A 91 3.00 -18.23 2.82
CA SER A 91 2.26 -17.29 1.96
C SER A 91 1.93 -17.83 0.57
N GLY A 92 2.53 -18.98 0.21
CA GLY A 92 2.38 -19.61 -1.10
C GLY A 92 3.38 -19.12 -2.16
N GLY A 93 4.28 -18.20 -1.80
CA GLY A 93 5.35 -17.70 -2.65
C GLY A 93 6.48 -17.03 -1.84
N ALA A 94 7.36 -16.31 -2.51
CA ALA A 94 8.51 -15.63 -1.92
C ALA A 94 8.25 -14.14 -1.67
N SER A 95 8.76 -13.62 -0.55
CA SER A 95 8.69 -12.19 -0.18
C SER A 95 7.26 -11.59 -0.29
N PRO A 96 6.28 -12.12 0.48
CA PRO A 96 4.94 -11.54 0.53
C PRO A 96 5.01 -10.10 1.02
N CYS A 97 4.53 -9.17 0.20
CA CYS A 97 4.68 -7.73 0.45
C CYS A 97 3.35 -7.01 0.68
N HIS A 98 2.22 -7.71 0.48
CA HIS A 98 0.88 -7.16 0.70
C HIS A 98 -0.11 -8.26 1.05
N VAL A 99 -1.07 -7.94 1.92
CA VAL A 99 -2.18 -8.82 2.30
C VAL A 99 -3.48 -8.01 2.41
N VAL A 100 -4.60 -8.61 2.01
CA VAL A 100 -5.95 -8.10 2.29
C VAL A 100 -6.79 -9.23 2.89
N ALA A 101 -7.61 -8.89 3.88
CA ALA A 101 -8.50 -9.84 4.54
C ALA A 101 -9.97 -9.51 4.25
N THR A 102 -10.76 -10.57 4.11
CA THR A 102 -12.22 -10.53 4.20
C THR A 102 -12.64 -11.25 5.49
N GLU A 103 -13.93 -11.50 5.68
CA GLU A 103 -14.40 -12.31 6.81
C GLU A 103 -14.05 -13.80 6.67
N THR A 104 -13.76 -14.28 5.44
CA THR A 104 -13.64 -15.73 5.16
C THR A 104 -12.38 -16.12 4.41
N VAL A 105 -11.64 -15.17 3.82
CA VAL A 105 -10.42 -15.42 3.06
C VAL A 105 -9.41 -14.28 3.25
N ALA A 106 -8.13 -14.60 3.10
CA ALA A 106 -7.02 -13.66 3.01
C ALA A 106 -6.30 -13.84 1.66
N TRP A 107 -6.10 -12.73 0.95
CA TRP A 107 -5.31 -12.71 -0.28
C TRP A 107 -3.95 -12.09 -0.04
N VAL A 108 -2.92 -12.64 -0.68
CA VAL A 108 -1.51 -12.26 -0.53
C VAL A 108 -0.88 -12.03 -1.90
N ALA A 109 -0.06 -10.99 -2.01
CA ALA A 109 0.82 -10.78 -3.16
C ALA A 109 2.27 -11.10 -2.76
N ASN A 110 2.87 -12.08 -3.44
CA ASN A 110 4.25 -12.50 -3.26
C ASN A 110 5.13 -11.84 -4.33
N TYR A 111 5.99 -10.91 -3.90
CA TYR A 111 6.79 -10.09 -4.81
C TYR A 111 7.93 -10.88 -5.44
N GLY A 112 8.58 -11.76 -4.67
CA GLY A 112 9.84 -12.38 -5.06
C GLY A 112 9.72 -13.30 -6.28
N ASP A 113 8.55 -13.91 -6.48
CA ASP A 113 8.29 -14.91 -7.52
C ASP A 113 7.00 -14.64 -8.33
N GLY A 114 6.32 -13.51 -8.09
CA GLY A 114 5.15 -13.12 -8.87
C GLY A 114 3.93 -14.00 -8.65
N VAL A 115 3.67 -14.41 -7.39
CA VAL A 115 2.57 -15.30 -7.04
C VAL A 115 1.48 -14.55 -6.27
N ALA A 116 0.25 -14.56 -6.79
CA ALA A 116 -0.93 -14.26 -5.97
C ALA A 116 -1.39 -15.52 -5.23
N ALA A 117 -1.84 -15.40 -4.00
CA ALA A 117 -2.29 -16.53 -3.20
C ALA A 117 -3.52 -16.20 -2.35
N VAL A 118 -4.34 -17.21 -2.07
CA VAL A 118 -5.54 -17.08 -1.24
C VAL A 118 -5.60 -18.22 -0.24
N ALA A 119 -5.84 -17.88 1.03
CA ALA A 119 -6.07 -18.83 2.11
C ALA A 119 -7.44 -18.56 2.73
N ASP A 120 -8.13 -19.62 3.18
CA ASP A 120 -9.34 -19.43 3.98
C ASP A 120 -8.96 -18.85 5.34
N LEU A 121 -9.79 -17.94 5.84
CA LEU A 121 -9.68 -17.31 7.14
C LEU A 121 -10.87 -17.74 7.99
N THR A 122 -10.60 -18.39 9.12
CA THR A 122 -11.64 -18.80 10.06
C THR A 122 -12.04 -17.65 10.99
N ALA A 123 -13.22 -17.76 11.61
CA ALA A 123 -13.69 -16.79 12.60
C ALA A 123 -12.78 -16.66 13.84
N ASP A 124 -12.00 -17.72 14.15
CA ASP A 124 -11.01 -17.70 15.23
C ASP A 124 -9.66 -17.10 14.80
N GLY A 125 -9.54 -16.70 13.52
CA GLY A 125 -8.36 -16.10 12.93
C GLY A 125 -7.35 -17.10 12.39
N GLU A 126 -7.68 -18.38 12.25
CA GLU A 126 -6.78 -19.38 11.66
C GLU A 126 -6.78 -19.30 10.13
N LEU A 127 -5.63 -19.60 9.51
CA LEU A 127 -5.44 -19.61 8.06
C LEU A 127 -5.23 -21.05 7.55
N THR A 128 -5.85 -21.40 6.44
CA THR A 128 -5.59 -22.68 5.75
C THR A 128 -4.38 -22.59 4.82
N ALA A 129 -3.89 -23.74 4.34
CA ALA A 129 -2.85 -23.78 3.31
C ALA A 129 -3.35 -23.01 2.05
N PRO A 130 -2.57 -22.07 1.51
CA PRO A 130 -3.05 -21.25 0.42
C PRO A 130 -3.14 -22.03 -0.88
N ARG A 131 -4.11 -21.62 -1.71
CA ARG A 131 -4.08 -21.87 -3.14
C ARG A 131 -3.28 -20.76 -3.82
N THR A 132 -2.50 -21.11 -4.83
CA THR A 132 -1.57 -20.18 -5.50
C THR A 132 -1.91 -19.98 -6.97
N PHE A 133 -1.60 -18.80 -7.47
CA PHE A 133 -1.81 -18.36 -8.84
C PHE A 133 -0.51 -17.69 -9.33
N PRO A 134 0.45 -18.48 -9.85
CA PRO A 134 1.68 -17.92 -10.38
C PRO A 134 1.40 -17.10 -11.64
N HIS A 135 1.97 -15.91 -11.70
CA HIS A 135 1.94 -15.09 -12.91
C HIS A 135 3.07 -15.50 -13.86
N SER A 136 3.08 -14.93 -15.06
CA SER A 136 4.12 -15.16 -16.07
C SER A 136 4.25 -13.95 -16.97
N GLY A 137 5.47 -13.68 -17.44
CA GLY A 137 5.76 -12.55 -18.31
C GLY A 137 6.95 -11.76 -17.79
N SER A 138 7.23 -10.64 -18.44
CA SER A 138 8.29 -9.71 -18.08
C SER A 138 7.97 -8.34 -18.68
N GLY A 139 8.70 -7.32 -18.27
CA GLY A 139 8.60 -5.93 -18.74
C GLY A 139 9.93 -5.41 -19.27
N PRO A 140 9.97 -4.17 -19.76
CA PRO A 140 11.16 -3.60 -20.41
C PRO A 140 12.22 -3.04 -19.45
N VAL A 141 11.95 -2.88 -18.16
CA VAL A 141 12.90 -2.25 -17.21
C VAL A 141 13.82 -3.31 -16.62
N ASP A 142 15.09 -3.26 -17.06
CA ASP A 142 16.15 -4.11 -16.53
C ASP A 142 16.31 -3.98 -15.00
N ASP A 143 16.68 -5.09 -14.37
CA ASP A 143 16.80 -5.34 -12.93
C ASP A 143 15.51 -5.17 -12.10
N ARG A 144 14.37 -4.91 -12.73
CA ARG A 144 13.07 -4.66 -12.07
C ARG A 144 11.91 -5.46 -12.65
N GLN A 145 12.04 -5.96 -13.87
CA GLN A 145 10.94 -6.59 -14.62
C GLN A 145 11.41 -7.84 -15.39
N GLU A 146 12.40 -8.57 -14.87
CA GLU A 146 12.94 -9.81 -15.47
C GLU A 146 11.92 -10.95 -15.44
N GLY A 147 10.94 -10.82 -14.55
CA GLY A 147 9.83 -11.74 -14.33
C GLY A 147 8.68 -11.03 -13.63
N PRO A 148 7.62 -11.78 -13.27
CA PRO A 148 6.49 -11.22 -12.55
C PRO A 148 6.84 -10.86 -11.10
N HIS A 149 6.24 -9.78 -10.61
CA HIS A 149 6.38 -9.25 -9.25
C HIS A 149 5.01 -8.77 -8.75
N ALA A 150 4.19 -9.68 -8.25
CA ALA A 150 2.89 -9.37 -7.66
C ALA A 150 3.09 -8.48 -6.42
N HIS A 151 2.53 -7.27 -6.42
CA HIS A 151 2.87 -6.25 -5.42
C HIS A 151 1.70 -5.82 -4.54
N PHE A 152 0.46 -5.80 -5.05
CA PHE A 152 -0.68 -5.30 -4.30
C PHE A 152 -1.92 -6.11 -4.57
N VAL A 153 -2.79 -6.27 -3.56
CA VAL A 153 -4.11 -6.87 -3.73
C VAL A 153 -5.19 -5.92 -3.23
N HIS A 154 -6.15 -5.62 -4.09
CA HIS A 154 -7.32 -4.81 -3.79
C HIS A 154 -8.60 -5.64 -3.89
N ARG A 155 -9.51 -5.52 -2.92
CA ARG A 155 -10.83 -6.11 -3.04
C ARG A 155 -11.67 -5.30 -4.04
N TRP A 156 -12.17 -5.96 -5.07
CA TRP A 156 -12.94 -5.35 -6.15
C TRP A 156 -14.28 -6.07 -6.32
N GLY A 157 -15.26 -5.71 -5.48
CA GLY A 157 -16.57 -6.36 -5.45
C GLY A 157 -16.50 -7.83 -4.99
N ASP A 158 -16.94 -8.74 -5.85
CA ASP A 158 -16.85 -10.20 -5.71
C ASP A 158 -15.53 -10.77 -6.26
N ARG A 159 -14.57 -9.89 -6.56
CA ARG A 159 -13.26 -10.21 -7.10
C ARG A 159 -12.16 -9.53 -6.29
N VAL A 160 -10.92 -9.85 -6.64
CA VAL A 160 -9.74 -9.04 -6.31
C VAL A 160 -9.07 -8.54 -7.58
N LEU A 161 -8.35 -7.43 -7.45
CA LEU A 161 -7.36 -6.95 -8.41
C LEU A 161 -5.98 -7.14 -7.80
N VAL A 162 -5.06 -7.74 -8.56
CA VAL A 162 -3.65 -7.90 -8.20
C VAL A 162 -2.81 -7.10 -9.18
N SER A 163 -1.99 -6.17 -8.69
CA SER A 163 -0.99 -5.52 -9.52
C SER A 163 0.26 -6.38 -9.64
N ASP A 164 0.80 -6.45 -10.85
CA ASP A 164 2.07 -7.08 -11.13
C ASP A 164 3.04 -6.04 -11.69
N LEU A 165 4.01 -5.64 -10.87
CA LEU A 165 5.04 -4.68 -11.24
C LEU A 165 5.87 -5.20 -12.42
N GLY A 166 6.16 -6.49 -12.42
CA GLY A 166 7.06 -7.14 -13.36
C GLY A 166 6.49 -7.28 -14.77
N THR A 167 5.17 -7.35 -14.91
CA THR A 167 4.51 -7.56 -16.22
C THR A 167 3.73 -6.36 -16.74
N ASP A 168 3.67 -5.24 -16.01
CA ASP A 168 2.84 -4.09 -16.33
C ASP A 168 1.33 -4.41 -16.41
N GLU A 169 0.85 -5.35 -15.58
CA GLU A 169 -0.53 -5.82 -15.60
C GLU A 169 -1.28 -5.57 -14.29
N LEU A 170 -2.60 -5.39 -14.41
CA LEU A 170 -3.54 -5.73 -13.34
C LEU A 170 -4.26 -7.03 -13.70
N ARG A 171 -4.25 -8.00 -12.80
CA ARG A 171 -4.93 -9.30 -12.94
C ARG A 171 -6.10 -9.40 -11.97
N THR A 172 -7.14 -10.17 -12.32
CA THR A 172 -8.33 -10.33 -11.48
C THR A 172 -8.71 -11.79 -11.27
N TYR A 173 -9.17 -12.08 -10.05
CA TYR A 173 -9.58 -13.39 -9.58
C TYR A 173 -10.92 -13.28 -8.84
N PRO A 174 -11.76 -14.33 -8.84
CA PRO A 174 -12.86 -14.44 -7.90
C PRO A 174 -12.37 -14.30 -6.46
N LEU A 175 -13.10 -13.55 -5.64
CA LEU A 175 -12.68 -13.23 -4.27
C LEU A 175 -12.50 -14.49 -3.41
N ASP A 176 -13.32 -15.51 -3.64
CA ASP A 176 -13.25 -16.80 -2.94
C ASP A 176 -12.12 -17.72 -3.42
N GLY A 177 -11.31 -17.29 -4.38
CA GLY A 177 -10.24 -18.12 -4.93
C GLY A 177 -10.73 -19.24 -5.85
N SER A 178 -12.01 -19.24 -6.23
CA SER A 178 -12.53 -20.16 -7.23
C SER A 178 -11.97 -19.85 -8.62
N GLY A 179 -12.01 -20.83 -9.52
CA GLY A 179 -11.49 -20.70 -10.89
C GLY A 179 -10.25 -21.57 -11.15
N PRO A 180 -9.66 -21.50 -12.34
CA PRO A 180 -8.45 -22.24 -12.73
C PRO A 180 -7.17 -21.69 -12.08
N ASP A 181 -6.12 -22.51 -12.00
CA ASP A 181 -4.80 -22.14 -11.45
C ASP A 181 -3.94 -21.31 -12.43
N ASP A 182 -4.44 -20.96 -13.62
CA ASP A 182 -3.67 -20.37 -14.73
C ASP A 182 -3.42 -18.85 -14.63
N GLY A 183 -3.24 -18.37 -13.39
CA GLY A 183 -2.82 -16.99 -13.13
C GLY A 183 -3.93 -15.95 -13.32
N GLY A 184 -5.20 -16.33 -13.38
CA GLY A 184 -6.32 -15.37 -13.42
C GLY A 184 -6.42 -14.57 -14.72
N VAL A 185 -7.34 -13.61 -14.74
CA VAL A 185 -7.67 -12.87 -15.97
C VAL A 185 -6.98 -11.51 -15.97
N VAL A 186 -6.30 -11.15 -17.05
CA VAL A 186 -5.76 -9.78 -17.21
C VAL A 186 -6.93 -8.79 -17.29
N ALA A 187 -7.05 -7.96 -16.24
CA ALA A 187 -8.07 -6.93 -16.14
C ALA A 187 -7.67 -5.70 -16.97
N ALA A 188 -6.38 -5.34 -16.97
CA ALA A 188 -5.79 -4.31 -17.80
C ALA A 188 -4.29 -4.54 -18.00
N VAL A 189 -3.78 -4.05 -19.14
CA VAL A 189 -2.35 -3.91 -19.42
C VAL A 189 -2.03 -2.41 -19.38
N LEU A 190 -1.00 -2.01 -18.64
CA LEU A 190 -0.52 -0.65 -18.55
C LEU A 190 0.61 -0.41 -19.57
N PRO A 191 0.99 0.85 -19.84
CA PRO A 191 2.13 1.15 -20.69
C PRO A 191 3.41 0.40 -20.22
N PRO A 192 4.23 -0.11 -21.14
CA PRO A 192 5.47 -0.82 -20.78
C PRO A 192 6.40 0.05 -19.92
N GLY A 193 6.90 -0.51 -18.82
CA GLY A 193 7.78 0.15 -17.86
C GLY A 193 7.05 1.00 -16.82
N THR A 194 5.74 0.83 -16.66
CA THR A 194 4.98 1.51 -15.60
C THR A 194 5.29 0.93 -14.23
N GLY A 195 5.37 -0.40 -14.11
CA GLY A 195 5.52 -1.10 -12.84
C GLY A 195 4.39 -0.77 -11.86
N PRO A 196 3.14 -1.20 -12.13
CA PRO A 196 2.01 -0.89 -11.28
C PRO A 196 2.23 -1.42 -9.86
N ARG A 197 2.15 -0.53 -8.87
CA ARG A 197 2.41 -0.85 -7.47
C ARG A 197 1.10 -0.86 -6.68
N HIS A 198 0.82 0.18 -5.91
CA HIS A 198 -0.42 0.29 -5.13
C HIS A 198 -1.50 1.03 -5.93
N LEU A 199 -2.76 0.75 -5.61
CA LEU A 199 -3.91 1.37 -6.26
C LEU A 199 -4.99 1.79 -5.26
N VAL A 200 -5.87 2.70 -5.70
CA VAL A 200 -7.12 3.05 -5.01
C VAL A 200 -8.29 3.04 -5.98
N GLU A 201 -9.47 2.69 -5.48
CA GLU A 201 -10.73 2.74 -6.21
C GLU A 201 -11.54 3.97 -5.80
N LEU A 202 -12.03 4.73 -6.78
CA LEU A 202 -12.94 5.86 -6.58
C LEU A 202 -14.40 5.38 -6.57
N GLY A 203 -15.31 6.22 -6.07
CA GLY A 203 -16.73 5.84 -5.92
C GLY A 203 -17.48 5.55 -7.23
N ASP A 204 -16.94 5.91 -8.38
CA ASP A 204 -17.48 5.60 -9.71
C ASP A 204 -16.86 4.32 -10.33
N GLY A 205 -16.01 3.61 -9.58
CA GLY A 205 -15.28 2.42 -10.04
C GLY A 205 -13.99 2.73 -10.81
N THR A 206 -13.61 3.99 -10.94
CA THR A 206 -12.30 4.37 -11.50
C THR A 206 -11.18 3.90 -10.59
N ILE A 207 -10.13 3.31 -11.17
CA ILE A 207 -8.95 2.86 -10.46
C ILE A 207 -7.81 3.84 -10.73
N LEU A 208 -7.19 4.36 -9.68
CA LEU A 208 -5.95 5.14 -9.74
C LEU A 208 -4.78 4.24 -9.32
N VAL A 209 -3.78 4.08 -10.17
CA VAL A 209 -2.62 3.21 -9.93
C VAL A 209 -1.35 4.05 -9.87
N ALA A 210 -0.55 3.87 -8.83
CA ALA A 210 0.79 4.44 -8.76
C ALA A 210 1.77 3.54 -9.55
N GLY A 211 2.35 4.08 -10.62
CA GLY A 211 3.45 3.45 -11.35
C GLY A 211 4.77 3.67 -10.62
N GLU A 212 5.36 2.59 -10.09
CA GLU A 212 6.61 2.69 -9.33
C GLU A 212 7.79 3.10 -10.22
N LEU A 213 7.82 2.62 -11.47
CA LEU A 213 8.98 2.72 -12.34
C LEU A 213 8.96 3.96 -13.24
N ASP A 214 7.79 4.57 -13.45
CA ASP A 214 7.62 5.77 -14.26
C ASP A 214 7.21 7.03 -13.48
N CYS A 215 6.92 6.88 -12.18
CA CYS A 215 6.48 7.95 -11.28
C CYS A 215 5.20 8.68 -11.75
N ARG A 216 4.25 7.94 -12.34
CA ARG A 216 2.97 8.47 -12.82
C ARG A 216 1.77 7.87 -12.08
N LEU A 217 0.68 8.64 -12.05
CA LEU A 217 -0.62 8.21 -11.56
C LEU A 217 -1.46 7.82 -12.78
N HIS A 218 -1.69 6.53 -12.96
CA HIS A 218 -2.47 5.97 -14.07
C HIS A 218 -3.94 5.92 -13.71
N VAL A 219 -4.79 6.25 -14.68
CA VAL A 219 -6.25 6.24 -14.53
C VAL A 219 -6.79 5.11 -15.39
N LEU A 220 -7.54 4.20 -14.76
CA LEU A 220 -8.24 3.12 -15.43
C LEU A 220 -9.73 3.19 -15.13
N VAL A 221 -10.57 2.94 -16.12
CA VAL A 221 -12.04 2.99 -16.00
C VAL A 221 -12.68 1.62 -16.24
N PRO A 222 -13.85 1.34 -15.66
CA PRO A 222 -14.58 0.10 -15.95
C PRO A 222 -14.86 -0.10 -17.45
N ALA A 223 -14.46 -1.24 -17.99
CA ALA A 223 -14.60 -1.58 -19.42
C ALA A 223 -15.45 -2.84 -19.67
N GLY A 224 -16.24 -3.24 -18.66
CA GLY A 224 -17.05 -4.46 -18.67
C GLY A 224 -16.67 -5.42 -17.53
N PRO A 225 -17.32 -6.60 -17.46
CA PRO A 225 -17.11 -7.54 -16.36
C PRO A 225 -15.65 -7.98 -16.25
N GLY A 226 -15.01 -7.68 -15.12
CA GLY A 226 -13.62 -8.05 -14.86
C GLY A 226 -12.62 -7.39 -15.81
N ARG A 227 -12.95 -6.25 -16.42
CA ARG A 227 -12.09 -5.50 -17.34
C ARG A 227 -12.00 -4.03 -16.98
N LEU A 228 -10.83 -3.47 -17.17
CA LEU A 228 -10.49 -2.07 -17.00
C LEU A 228 -9.83 -1.57 -18.28
N GLU A 229 -10.06 -0.31 -18.63
CA GLU A 229 -9.39 0.38 -19.74
C GLU A 229 -8.48 1.46 -19.18
N HIS A 230 -7.20 1.47 -19.57
CA HIS A 230 -6.29 2.57 -19.26
C HIS A 230 -6.61 3.78 -20.14
N VAL A 231 -6.96 4.91 -19.52
CA VAL A 231 -7.39 6.14 -20.22
C VAL A 231 -6.35 7.26 -20.17
N GLY A 232 -5.18 6.98 -19.58
CA GLY A 232 -4.03 7.87 -19.52
C GLY A 232 -3.41 7.99 -18.12
N SER A 233 -2.50 8.95 -17.96
CA SER A 233 -1.81 9.18 -16.69
C SER A 233 -1.30 10.60 -16.55
N ALA A 234 -1.06 11.04 -15.31
CA ALA A 234 -0.40 12.31 -14.98
C ALA A 234 0.85 12.08 -14.14
N ALA A 235 1.81 13.01 -14.16
CA ALA A 235 2.98 12.94 -13.29
C ALA A 235 2.55 13.07 -11.81
N ILE A 236 3.10 12.24 -10.92
CA ILE A 236 2.78 12.29 -9.48
C ILE A 236 3.41 13.52 -8.82
N THR A 237 4.65 13.81 -9.15
CA THR A 237 5.43 14.92 -8.60
C THR A 237 6.41 15.43 -9.66
N PRO A 238 6.74 16.74 -9.69
CA PRO A 238 7.85 17.25 -10.48
C PRO A 238 9.22 17.00 -9.83
N ARG A 239 9.28 16.53 -8.57
CA ARG A 239 10.53 16.31 -7.84
C ARG A 239 11.25 15.06 -8.36
N THR A 240 12.56 15.19 -8.53
CA THR A 240 13.46 14.10 -8.94
C THR A 240 14.41 13.74 -7.81
N GLN A 241 15.07 12.59 -7.95
CA GLN A 241 16.20 12.21 -7.12
C GLN A 241 17.39 13.18 -7.35
N PRO A 242 18.41 13.17 -6.47
CA PRO A 242 19.60 14.03 -6.63
C PRO A 242 20.36 13.82 -7.94
N ASP A 243 20.32 12.62 -8.52
CA ASP A 243 20.94 12.29 -9.80
C ASP A 243 20.06 12.64 -11.02
N GLY A 244 18.87 13.22 -10.78
CA GLY A 244 17.91 13.62 -11.81
C GLY A 244 16.96 12.51 -12.25
N SER A 245 17.10 11.28 -11.74
CA SER A 245 16.15 10.19 -12.03
C SER A 245 14.80 10.41 -11.36
N ALA A 246 13.75 9.76 -11.87
CA ALA A 246 12.42 9.83 -11.27
C ALA A 246 12.40 9.18 -9.87
N GLY A 247 11.50 9.62 -9.00
CA GLY A 247 11.26 8.95 -7.73
C GLY A 247 10.47 7.65 -7.90
N TYR A 248 10.33 6.89 -6.81
CA TYR A 248 9.60 5.63 -6.78
C TYR A 248 8.35 5.76 -5.89
N PRO A 249 7.16 6.01 -6.47
CA PRO A 249 5.91 5.95 -5.72
C PRO A 249 5.80 4.65 -4.91
N SER A 250 5.26 4.76 -3.70
CA SER A 250 5.14 3.66 -2.76
C SER A 250 3.66 3.34 -2.49
N HIS A 251 3.00 4.07 -1.62
CA HIS A 251 1.58 3.89 -1.31
C HIS A 251 0.76 5.06 -1.82
N VAL A 252 -0.50 4.79 -2.16
CA VAL A 252 -1.46 5.78 -2.64
C VAL A 252 -2.76 5.65 -1.84
N THR A 253 -3.33 6.78 -1.45
CA THR A 253 -4.60 6.86 -0.71
C THR A 253 -5.44 8.01 -1.25
N VAL A 254 -6.77 7.94 -1.10
CA VAL A 254 -7.68 9.04 -1.44
C VAL A 254 -8.46 9.51 -0.20
N ALA A 255 -8.61 10.82 -0.01
CA ALA A 255 -9.47 11.42 1.00
C ALA A 255 -10.17 12.67 0.45
N GLY A 256 -11.47 12.58 0.19
CA GLY A 256 -12.19 13.61 -0.55
C GLY A 256 -11.71 13.64 -2.01
N ASP A 257 -11.33 14.82 -2.50
CA ASP A 257 -10.75 15.01 -3.83
C ASP A 257 -9.22 15.02 -3.83
N LEU A 258 -8.58 14.76 -2.68
CA LEU A 258 -7.12 14.67 -2.54
C LEU A 258 -6.64 13.22 -2.66
N VAL A 259 -5.60 13.03 -3.47
CA VAL A 259 -4.83 11.79 -3.59
C VAL A 259 -3.45 12.03 -3.01
N HIS A 260 -3.04 11.17 -2.08
CA HIS A 260 -1.75 11.27 -1.39
C HIS A 260 -0.88 10.11 -1.82
N VAL A 261 0.34 10.41 -2.24
CA VAL A 261 1.30 9.42 -2.73
C VAL A 261 2.64 9.62 -2.02
N GLY A 262 3.12 8.60 -1.31
CA GLY A 262 4.50 8.59 -0.83
C GLY A 262 5.44 8.37 -2.01
N VAL A 263 6.49 9.18 -2.16
CA VAL A 263 7.47 9.04 -3.25
C VAL A 263 8.87 8.92 -2.67
N ARG A 264 9.48 7.74 -2.83
CA ARG A 264 10.83 7.41 -2.35
C ARG A 264 11.89 7.98 -3.29
N GLY A 265 13.02 8.43 -2.73
CA GLY A 265 14.13 9.01 -3.48
C GLY A 265 14.15 10.54 -3.38
N PRO A 266 13.14 11.26 -3.90
CA PRO A 266 12.93 12.68 -3.59
C PRO A 266 12.37 12.92 -2.19
N ASP A 267 11.87 11.87 -1.53
CA ASP A 267 11.40 11.83 -0.15
C ASP A 267 10.31 12.84 0.18
N VAL A 268 9.22 12.76 -0.60
CA VAL A 268 8.05 13.64 -0.47
C VAL A 268 6.77 12.84 -0.26
N LEU A 269 5.80 13.47 0.41
CA LEU A 269 4.39 13.13 0.27
C LEU A 269 3.80 14.03 -0.81
N ALA A 270 3.62 13.48 -2.01
CA ALA A 270 2.98 14.18 -3.11
C ALA A 270 1.47 14.21 -2.88
N VAL A 271 0.88 15.40 -3.01
CA VAL A 271 -0.55 15.64 -2.88
C VAL A 271 -1.08 16.09 -4.23
N LEU A 272 -1.94 15.27 -4.82
CA LEU A 272 -2.66 15.55 -6.05
C LEU A 272 -4.12 15.82 -5.74
N ARG A 273 -4.79 16.48 -6.68
CA ARG A 273 -6.22 16.69 -6.65
C ARG A 273 -6.87 16.10 -7.89
N VAL A 274 -7.91 15.32 -7.68
CA VAL A 274 -8.62 14.59 -8.74
C VAL A 274 -10.08 15.01 -8.74
N ARG A 275 -10.56 15.56 -9.85
CA ARG A 275 -11.94 16.04 -10.01
C ARG A 275 -12.53 15.59 -11.35
N PRO A 276 -13.86 15.44 -11.46
CA PRO A 276 -14.51 15.27 -12.76
C PRO A 276 -14.21 16.44 -13.72
N ALA A 277 -14.06 16.14 -15.01
CA ALA A 277 -13.71 17.12 -16.04
C ALA A 277 -14.90 18.00 -16.50
N ASP A 278 -16.12 17.62 -16.16
CA ASP A 278 -17.36 18.31 -16.47
C ASP A 278 -17.57 19.53 -15.56
N GLY A 279 -17.16 20.70 -16.07
CA GLY A 279 -17.43 22.00 -15.44
C GLY A 279 -16.18 22.83 -15.08
N ALA A 280 -14.97 22.28 -15.22
CA ALA A 280 -13.74 23.04 -15.01
C ALA A 280 -13.29 23.71 -16.31
N GLY A 281 -13.44 25.04 -16.39
CA GLY A 281 -12.59 25.86 -17.26
C GLY A 281 -11.11 25.62 -16.90
N ALA A 282 -10.21 25.88 -17.85
CA ALA A 282 -8.76 25.63 -17.80
C ALA A 282 -8.12 25.92 -16.42
N GLY A 283 -8.16 24.93 -15.50
CA GLY A 283 -7.34 24.89 -14.30
C GLY A 283 -5.96 24.32 -14.62
N ALA A 284 -5.04 24.35 -13.65
CA ALA A 284 -3.66 23.91 -13.83
C ALA A 284 -3.47 22.38 -14.00
N GLY A 285 -4.55 21.58 -14.03
CA GLY A 285 -4.50 20.13 -14.09
C GLY A 285 -4.49 19.53 -15.51
N VAL A 286 -4.03 18.28 -15.60
CA VAL A 286 -4.02 17.48 -16.83
C VAL A 286 -5.33 16.69 -16.92
N ARG A 287 -6.02 16.80 -18.06
CA ARG A 287 -7.20 15.96 -18.33
C ARG A 287 -6.77 14.53 -18.65
N VAL A 288 -7.29 13.56 -17.92
CA VAL A 288 -7.06 12.13 -18.10
C VAL A 288 -8.41 11.42 -18.10
N GLY A 289 -8.89 11.01 -19.28
CA GLY A 289 -10.25 10.49 -19.44
C GLY A 289 -11.33 11.49 -19.02
N HIS A 290 -12.18 11.07 -18.07
CA HIS A 290 -13.22 11.89 -17.46
C HIS A 290 -12.76 12.70 -16.25
N LEU A 291 -11.48 12.61 -15.87
CA LEU A 291 -10.90 13.30 -14.72
C LEU A 291 -9.97 14.43 -15.15
N VAL A 292 -9.78 15.38 -14.24
CA VAL A 292 -8.67 16.34 -14.22
C VAL A 292 -7.79 16.00 -13.02
N VAL A 293 -6.51 15.76 -13.26
CA VAL A 293 -5.50 15.47 -12.24
C VAL A 293 -4.55 16.65 -12.13
N GLU A 294 -4.50 17.27 -10.97
CA GLU A 294 -3.70 18.44 -10.66
C GLU A 294 -2.69 18.10 -9.55
N HIS A 295 -1.41 18.40 -9.75
CA HIS A 295 -0.44 18.36 -8.64
C HIS A 295 -0.69 19.59 -7.75
N ALA A 296 -0.99 19.37 -6.48
CA ALA A 296 -1.30 20.44 -5.53
C ALA A 296 -0.07 20.88 -4.74
N ALA A 297 0.68 19.92 -4.18
CA ALA A 297 1.90 20.19 -3.43
C ALA A 297 2.76 18.94 -3.26
N ASP A 298 4.04 19.16 -2.92
CA ASP A 298 4.90 18.14 -2.31
C ASP A 298 5.23 18.57 -0.88
N VAL A 299 4.92 17.72 0.09
CA VAL A 299 5.39 17.92 1.47
C VAL A 299 6.75 17.25 1.62
N ASP A 300 7.77 18.02 1.97
CA ASP A 300 9.12 17.51 2.21
C ASP A 300 9.15 16.70 3.52
N LEU A 301 9.59 15.44 3.44
CA LEU A 301 9.64 14.53 4.59
C LEU A 301 11.06 14.43 5.19
N GLY A 302 12.02 15.14 4.62
CA GLY A 302 13.42 15.09 4.97
C GLY A 302 14.23 14.12 4.10
N ALA A 303 15.44 14.54 3.74
CA ALA A 303 16.35 13.75 2.92
C ALA A 303 16.65 12.37 3.55
N GLY A 304 16.50 11.32 2.75
CA GLY A 304 16.67 9.94 3.18
C GLY A 304 15.46 9.36 3.91
N ALA A 305 14.30 10.02 3.95
CA ALA A 305 13.12 9.51 4.66
C ALA A 305 12.62 8.18 4.09
N TRP A 306 12.62 8.01 2.77
CA TRP A 306 12.12 6.82 2.08
C TRP A 306 10.69 6.45 2.51
N PRO A 307 9.68 7.29 2.21
CA PRO A 307 8.30 7.09 2.64
C PRO A 307 7.71 5.82 2.01
N ARG A 308 7.66 4.71 2.75
CA ARG A 308 7.23 3.41 2.20
C ARG A 308 5.72 3.21 2.24
N HIS A 309 5.07 3.77 3.26
CA HIS A 309 3.64 3.67 3.46
C HIS A 309 3.15 4.87 4.27
N HIS A 310 1.86 5.15 4.19
CA HIS A 310 1.23 6.15 5.04
C HIS A 310 -0.22 5.78 5.33
N ALA A 311 -0.76 6.34 6.41
CA ALA A 311 -2.18 6.31 6.71
C ALA A 311 -2.70 7.74 6.77
N VAL A 312 -3.84 7.98 6.12
CA VAL A 312 -4.55 9.26 6.20
C VAL A 312 -5.56 9.16 7.33
N LEU A 313 -5.45 10.06 8.30
CA LEU A 313 -6.28 10.10 9.50
C LEU A 313 -7.31 11.21 9.40
N HIS A 314 -8.36 11.06 10.23
CA HIS A 314 -9.47 12.01 10.28
C HIS A 314 -10.09 12.21 8.89
N ASP A 315 -10.50 13.42 8.56
CA ASP A 315 -11.05 13.78 7.26
C ASP A 315 -9.97 14.03 6.19
N GLY A 316 -8.70 13.69 6.45
CA GLY A 316 -7.57 13.99 5.56
C GLY A 316 -6.71 15.18 6.01
N GLY A 317 -6.92 15.69 7.22
CA GLY A 317 -6.08 16.76 7.79
C GLY A 317 -4.73 16.29 8.36
N THR A 318 -4.58 15.00 8.68
CA THR A 318 -3.34 14.44 9.23
C THR A 318 -2.95 13.18 8.47
N VAL A 319 -1.69 13.06 8.07
CA VAL A 319 -1.12 11.88 7.42
C VAL A 319 0.05 11.36 8.24
N VAL A 320 -0.01 10.10 8.65
CA VAL A 320 1.10 9.44 9.34
C VAL A 320 1.91 8.66 8.33
N VAL A 321 3.18 9.01 8.16
CA VAL A 321 4.08 8.43 7.16
C VAL A 321 5.12 7.55 7.84
N ALA A 322 5.29 6.33 7.32
CA ALA A 322 6.41 5.45 7.65
C ALA A 322 7.65 5.86 6.82
N ALA A 323 8.55 6.62 7.45
CA ALA A 323 9.83 7.02 6.87
C ALA A 323 10.88 5.92 7.15
N GLN A 324 10.89 4.91 6.27
CA GLN A 324 11.61 3.65 6.47
C GLN A 324 13.09 3.85 6.79
N ASN A 325 13.80 4.62 5.97
CA ASN A 325 15.26 4.76 6.09
C ASN A 325 15.67 5.81 7.14
N ALA A 326 14.71 6.56 7.67
CA ALA A 326 14.92 7.52 8.74
C ALA A 326 14.58 6.95 10.12
N ASP A 327 14.21 5.67 10.24
CA ASP A 327 13.80 5.04 11.51
C ASP A 327 12.76 5.88 12.27
N ALA A 328 11.73 6.35 11.54
CA ALA A 328 10.72 7.20 12.15
C ALA A 328 9.33 7.12 11.52
N LEU A 329 8.32 7.33 12.37
CA LEU A 329 7.01 7.80 11.93
C LEU A 329 6.99 9.33 11.92
N LEU A 330 6.40 9.90 10.87
CA LEU A 330 6.21 11.34 10.72
C LEU A 330 4.72 11.66 10.72
N ALA A 331 4.30 12.59 11.57
CA ALA A 331 2.95 13.14 11.50
C ALA A 331 2.96 14.41 10.64
N VAL A 332 2.28 14.36 9.50
CA VAL A 332 2.13 15.47 8.58
C VAL A 332 0.75 16.10 8.76
N ARG A 333 0.70 17.41 8.99
CA ARG A 333 -0.55 18.17 8.98
C ARG A 333 -0.73 18.82 7.62
N LEU A 334 -1.90 18.63 7.02
CA LEU A 334 -2.25 19.14 5.69
C LEU A 334 -3.28 20.27 5.77
N ASP A 335 -3.05 21.33 5.01
CA ASP A 335 -4.12 22.22 4.56
C ASP A 335 -4.82 21.57 3.37
N ARG A 336 -6.06 21.11 3.58
CA ARG A 336 -6.83 20.38 2.57
C ARG A 336 -7.24 21.25 1.38
N THR A 337 -7.18 22.57 1.50
CA THR A 337 -7.54 23.51 0.43
C THR A 337 -6.38 23.68 -0.54
N SER A 338 -5.18 23.94 -0.04
CA SER A 338 -3.98 24.10 -0.88
C SER A 338 -3.29 22.78 -1.21
N GLY A 339 -3.48 21.74 -0.39
CA GLY A 339 -2.73 20.49 -0.43
C GLY A 339 -1.35 20.57 0.24
N THR A 340 -0.92 21.76 0.68
CA THR A 340 0.38 21.94 1.35
C THR A 340 0.33 21.37 2.77
N GLY A 341 1.50 21.04 3.32
CA GLY A 341 1.59 20.58 4.70
C GLY A 341 2.98 20.69 5.28
N GLU A 342 3.09 20.29 6.54
CA GLU A 342 4.33 20.29 7.31
C GLU A 342 4.39 19.08 8.23
N VAL A 343 5.61 18.60 8.50
CA VAL A 343 5.85 17.61 9.56
C VAL A 343 5.69 18.30 10.91
N THR A 344 4.79 17.79 11.73
CA THR A 344 4.41 18.36 13.04
C THR A 344 4.97 17.59 14.22
N ASP A 345 5.20 16.29 14.06
CA ASP A 345 5.84 15.45 15.06
C ASP A 345 6.59 14.28 14.43
N ARG A 346 7.53 13.73 15.19
CA ARG A 346 8.38 12.61 14.79
C ARG A 346 8.52 11.63 15.95
N LEU A 347 8.20 10.37 15.69
CA LEU A 347 8.44 9.27 16.62
C LEU A 347 9.54 8.37 16.09
N GLU A 348 10.62 8.20 16.85
CA GLU A 348 11.64 7.20 16.55
C GLU A 348 11.05 5.79 16.64
N LEU A 349 11.17 5.02 15.55
CA LEU A 349 10.67 3.66 15.45
C LEU A 349 11.51 2.94 14.39
N PRO A 350 12.08 1.76 14.66
CA PRO A 350 13.02 1.12 13.74
C PRO A 350 12.33 0.69 12.44
N VAL A 351 12.87 1.13 11.31
CA VAL A 351 12.52 0.72 9.93
C VAL A 351 11.01 0.52 9.66
N PRO A 352 10.15 1.54 9.87
CA PRO A 352 8.72 1.42 9.66
C PRO A 352 8.40 1.20 8.18
N ALA A 353 7.49 0.28 7.90
CA ALA A 353 7.14 -0.17 6.57
C ALA A 353 5.64 -0.06 6.27
N CYS A 354 4.77 -0.25 7.26
CA CYS A 354 3.32 -0.17 7.12
C CYS A 354 2.72 0.59 8.31
N VAL A 355 1.75 1.47 8.03
CA VAL A 355 0.97 2.20 9.05
C VAL A 355 -0.48 1.77 8.90
N LEU A 356 -1.00 1.05 9.90
CA LEU A 356 -2.36 0.54 9.92
C LEU A 356 -3.14 1.20 11.05
N VAL A 357 -4.30 1.76 10.74
CA VAL A 357 -5.20 2.34 11.74
C VAL A 357 -5.93 1.23 12.49
N ALA A 358 -5.82 1.24 13.83
CA ALA A 358 -6.37 0.21 14.70
C ALA A 358 -7.88 0.26 14.82
#